data_AF-A0A2M8NLS0-F1
#
_entry.id   AF-A0A2M8NLS0-F1
#
_cell.length_a   1.000
_cell.length_b   1.000
_cell.length_c   1.000
_cell.angle_alpha   90.00
_cell.angle_beta   90.00
_cell.angle_gamma   90.00
#
_symmetry.space_group_name_H-M   'P 1'
#
loop_
_entity.id
_entity.type
_entity.pdbx_description
1 polymer ?
#
loop_
_entity_poly.entity_id
_entity_poly.type
_entity_poly.pdbx_seq_one_letter_code
_entity_poly.pdbx_strand_id
1 'polypeptide(L)'
;MFTNLVKSIMGDPKARGLKRYREVVAEINALEPALQALSDADLRAKTDDFKRRLQSGTLLDDLLVEAFAVVREASRRTIKLRHFDVQLIGGMVLHEGKIAEMKTGEGKTLVATLPLYLNALTGRGVHLVTPNDYLSKVGVQMMGPIYHFLGMSVGVIQNSAGDPNTGSYLFDPSFPSNDARFQNLRPCTRREAYEADITYGTNNEFGFDYLRDNMVIDLSQMVQRELHYAIVDEVDNILIDEARTPLIISGQADEPSPLYAKFAQIVKNLKPSSAQSIADKEPDGDYVVDEKDRVVYLTERGVDKVERALGIQDLYSPANAELIPYLDNSLRAKALYHLDKEYILQEGQVIIVDEFTGRLMYGRRFSEGLHQAIEAKEGVKIRRE
;
A
#
# COMPACT_ATOMS: atom_id res chain seq x y z
N MET A 1 17.83 43.37 -1.76
CA MET A 1 17.94 44.18 -3.00
C MET A 1 18.31 43.34 -4.22
N PHE A 2 19.23 42.38 -4.14
CA PHE A 2 19.59 41.49 -5.26
C PHE A 2 18.44 40.59 -5.77
N THR A 3 17.58 40.07 -4.89
CA THR A 3 16.42 39.24 -5.26
C THR A 3 15.35 39.98 -6.07
N ASN A 4 15.18 41.28 -5.84
CA ASN A 4 14.21 42.10 -6.59
C ASN A 4 14.74 42.50 -7.97
N LEU A 5 16.06 42.67 -8.12
CA LEU A 5 16.70 42.98 -9.39
C LEU A 5 16.71 41.78 -10.34
N VAL A 6 16.95 40.57 -9.82
CA VAL A 6 16.85 39.31 -10.60
C VAL A 6 15.41 39.01 -11.04
N LYS A 7 14.41 39.24 -10.17
CA LYS A 7 12.98 39.17 -10.55
C LYS A 7 12.58 40.20 -11.60
N SER A 8 13.16 41.41 -11.55
CA SER A 8 12.91 42.48 -12.53
C SER A 8 13.49 42.17 -13.91
N ILE A 9 14.58 41.39 -14.00
CA ILE A 9 15.27 41.10 -15.26
C ILE A 9 14.83 39.76 -15.86
N MET A 10 14.56 38.73 -15.03
CA MET A 10 14.11 37.42 -15.49
C MET A 10 12.58 37.22 -15.43
N GLY A 11 11.82 38.14 -14.83
CA GLY A 11 10.39 37.97 -14.53
C GLY A 11 10.15 36.99 -13.38
N ASP A 12 8.98 37.04 -12.74
CA ASP A 12 8.59 36.03 -11.74
C ASP A 12 8.25 34.70 -12.46
N PRO A 13 8.98 33.60 -12.20
CA PRO A 13 8.70 32.30 -12.81
C PRO A 13 7.26 31.83 -12.59
N LYS A 14 6.65 32.17 -11.44
CA LYS A 14 5.23 31.86 -11.16
C LYS A 14 4.30 32.65 -12.08
N ALA A 15 4.58 33.94 -12.29
CA ALA A 15 3.79 34.79 -13.17
C ALA A 15 3.92 34.36 -14.65
N ARG A 16 5.10 33.92 -15.07
CA ARG A 16 5.32 33.40 -16.44
C ARG A 16 4.59 32.07 -16.67
N GLY A 17 4.64 31.14 -15.71
CA GLY A 17 3.86 29.90 -15.76
C GLY A 17 2.36 30.15 -15.83
N LEU A 18 1.86 31.09 -15.01
CA LEU A 18 0.45 31.46 -15.01
C LEU A 18 0.00 32.08 -16.33
N LYS A 19 0.86 32.85 -17.02
CA LYS A 19 0.55 33.39 -18.35
C LYS A 19 0.31 32.27 -19.37
N ARG A 20 1.17 31.25 -19.41
CA ARG A 20 1.00 30.08 -20.29
C ARG A 20 -0.34 29.39 -20.04
N TYR A 21 -0.70 29.14 -18.78
CA TYR A 21 -1.99 28.51 -18.50
C TYR A 21 -3.18 29.36 -18.93
N ARG A 22 -3.11 30.70 -18.82
CA ARG A 22 -4.18 31.59 -19.29
C ARG A 22 -4.38 31.53 -20.81
N GLU A 23 -3.31 31.36 -21.57
CA GLU A 23 -3.37 31.17 -23.03
C GLU A 23 -4.11 29.86 -23.34
N VAL A 24 -3.75 28.76 -22.68
CA VAL A 24 -4.43 27.46 -22.82
C VAL A 24 -5.90 27.53 -22.37
N VAL A 25 -6.21 28.26 -21.29
CA VAL A 25 -7.60 28.51 -20.86
C VAL A 25 -8.41 29.22 -21.94
N ALA A 26 -7.81 30.17 -22.65
CA ALA A 26 -8.49 30.86 -23.75
C ALA A 26 -8.84 29.89 -24.89
N GLU A 27 -7.94 28.96 -25.21
CA GLU A 27 -8.18 27.90 -26.20
C GLU A 27 -9.32 26.95 -25.74
N ILE A 28 -9.30 26.51 -24.47
CA ILE A 28 -10.38 25.69 -23.89
C ILE A 28 -11.71 26.44 -23.94
N ASN A 29 -11.73 27.73 -23.60
CA ASN A 29 -12.93 28.58 -23.65
C ASN A 29 -13.46 28.74 -25.09
N ALA A 30 -12.57 28.81 -26.09
CA ALA A 30 -12.96 28.96 -27.48
C ALA A 30 -13.71 27.73 -28.04
N LEU A 31 -13.49 26.53 -27.47
CA LEU A 31 -14.21 25.31 -27.85
C LEU A 31 -15.63 25.22 -27.28
N GLU A 32 -15.97 26.02 -26.27
CA GLU A 32 -17.24 25.92 -25.55
C GLU A 32 -18.46 26.02 -26.48
N PRO A 33 -18.61 27.01 -27.38
CA PRO A 33 -19.80 27.12 -28.23
C PRO A 33 -20.03 25.88 -29.12
N ALA A 34 -18.95 25.30 -29.64
CA ALA A 34 -19.03 24.10 -30.49
C ALA A 34 -19.46 22.87 -29.67
N LEU A 35 -18.94 22.70 -28.46
CA LEU A 35 -19.32 21.59 -27.57
C LEU A 35 -20.74 21.73 -27.02
N GLN A 36 -21.19 22.95 -26.74
CA GLN A 36 -22.58 23.20 -26.31
C GLN A 36 -23.60 22.78 -27.38
N ALA A 37 -23.23 22.87 -28.67
CA ALA A 37 -24.08 22.47 -29.79
C ALA A 37 -24.13 20.95 -30.01
N LEU A 38 -23.22 20.17 -29.42
CA LEU A 38 -23.21 18.71 -29.56
C LEU A 38 -24.37 18.06 -28.81
N SER A 39 -24.90 16.97 -29.37
CA SER A 39 -25.79 16.08 -28.63
C SER A 39 -25.06 15.37 -27.49
N ASP A 40 -25.78 14.80 -26.53
CA ASP A 40 -25.17 14.01 -25.45
C ASP A 40 -24.40 12.80 -26.00
N ALA A 41 -24.92 12.18 -27.06
CA ALA A 41 -24.27 11.06 -27.73
C ALA A 41 -22.95 11.48 -28.40
N ASP A 42 -22.94 12.62 -29.09
CA ASP A 42 -21.74 13.14 -29.76
C ASP A 42 -20.68 13.57 -28.75
N LEU A 43 -21.10 14.15 -27.61
CA LEU A 43 -20.20 14.56 -26.55
C LEU A 43 -19.57 13.35 -25.86
N ARG A 44 -20.35 12.29 -25.57
CA ARG A 44 -19.82 11.01 -25.09
C ARG A 44 -18.84 10.39 -26.10
N ALA A 45 -19.16 10.44 -27.39
CA ALA A 45 -18.34 9.83 -28.44
C ALA A 45 -16.94 10.44 -28.54
N LYS A 46 -16.71 11.63 -27.98
CA LYS A 46 -15.37 12.22 -27.84
C LYS A 46 -14.41 11.34 -27.05
N THR A 47 -14.88 10.62 -26.04
CA THR A 47 -14.02 9.68 -25.28
C THR A 47 -13.47 8.58 -26.20
N ASP A 48 -14.31 7.99 -27.05
CA ASP A 48 -13.89 6.94 -27.98
C ASP A 48 -12.96 7.52 -29.07
N ASP A 49 -13.19 8.76 -29.49
CA ASP A 49 -12.29 9.47 -30.41
C ASP A 49 -10.89 9.71 -29.81
N PHE A 50 -10.83 10.20 -28.58
CA PHE A 50 -9.57 10.43 -27.87
C PHE A 50 -8.79 9.13 -27.64
N LYS A 51 -9.47 8.06 -27.19
CA LYS A 51 -8.85 6.73 -27.03
C LYS A 51 -8.26 6.22 -28.36
N ARG A 52 -8.96 6.38 -29.48
CA ARG A 52 -8.44 6.03 -30.82
C ARG A 52 -7.23 6.88 -31.23
N ARG A 53 -7.27 8.19 -30.97
CA ARG A 53 -6.15 9.10 -31.28
C ARG A 53 -4.89 8.74 -30.50
N LEU A 54 -5.01 8.40 -29.21
CA LEU A 54 -3.90 7.90 -28.40
C LEU A 54 -3.32 6.60 -28.97
N GLN A 55 -4.17 5.65 -29.36
CA GLN A 55 -3.73 4.40 -30.00
C GLN A 55 -3.01 4.64 -31.33
N SER A 56 -3.36 5.70 -32.05
CA SER A 56 -2.70 6.12 -33.30
C SER A 56 -1.41 6.93 -33.11
N GLY A 57 -1.00 7.18 -31.85
CA GLY A 57 0.27 7.86 -31.52
C GLY A 57 0.17 9.35 -31.19
N THR A 58 -1.04 9.91 -31.04
CA THR A 58 -1.21 11.27 -30.49
C THR A 58 -0.72 11.30 -29.04
N LEU A 59 -0.02 12.37 -28.63
CA LEU A 59 0.42 12.50 -27.24
C LEU A 59 -0.74 12.89 -26.33
N LEU A 60 -0.65 12.53 -25.04
CA LEU A 60 -1.70 12.85 -24.08
C LEU A 60 -1.89 14.37 -23.92
N ASP A 61 -0.79 15.11 -23.87
CA ASP A 61 -0.77 16.57 -23.75
C ASP A 61 -1.46 17.26 -24.94
N ASP A 62 -1.39 16.67 -26.14
CA ASP A 62 -2.05 17.20 -27.35
C ASP A 62 -3.58 17.14 -27.25
N LEU A 63 -4.11 16.30 -26.37
CA LEU A 63 -5.56 16.15 -26.13
C LEU A 63 -6.07 17.07 -25.02
N LEU A 64 -5.19 17.71 -24.25
CA LEU A 64 -5.54 18.42 -23.02
C LEU A 64 -6.66 19.44 -23.22
N VAL A 65 -6.53 20.28 -24.25
CA VAL A 65 -7.48 21.38 -24.52
C VAL A 65 -8.88 20.83 -24.81
N GLU A 66 -8.97 19.85 -25.71
CA GLU A 66 -10.24 19.23 -26.09
C GLU A 66 -10.86 18.45 -24.92
N ALA A 67 -10.05 17.65 -24.21
CA ALA A 67 -10.49 16.84 -23.09
C ALA A 67 -11.03 17.71 -21.94
N PHE A 68 -10.34 18.80 -21.58
CA PHE A 68 -10.78 19.70 -20.51
C PHE A 68 -12.09 20.41 -20.88
N ALA A 69 -12.23 20.81 -22.15
CA ALA A 69 -13.46 21.42 -22.64
C ALA A 69 -14.64 20.42 -22.60
N VAL A 70 -14.41 19.15 -22.98
CA VAL A 70 -15.41 18.06 -22.91
C VAL A 70 -15.85 17.78 -21.47
N VAL A 71 -14.90 17.67 -20.53
CA VAL A 71 -15.20 17.45 -19.10
C VAL A 71 -16.01 18.62 -18.52
N ARG A 72 -15.65 19.86 -18.85
CA ARG A 72 -16.41 21.04 -18.42
C ARG A 72 -17.86 20.98 -18.90
N GLU A 73 -18.07 20.64 -20.17
CA GLU A 73 -19.41 20.54 -20.74
C GLU A 73 -20.20 19.39 -20.11
N ALA A 74 -19.58 18.23 -19.89
CA ALA A 74 -20.20 17.11 -19.18
C ALA A 74 -20.60 17.49 -17.75
N SER A 75 -19.73 18.19 -17.02
CA SER A 75 -20.03 18.73 -15.68
C SER A 75 -21.22 19.68 -15.69
N ARG A 76 -21.28 20.58 -16.67
CA ARG A 76 -22.40 21.51 -16.84
C ARG A 76 -23.72 20.77 -17.09
N ARG A 77 -23.71 19.71 -17.90
CA ARG A 77 -24.92 18.94 -18.24
C ARG A 77 -25.40 18.07 -17.08
N THR A 78 -24.47 17.39 -16.40
CA THR A 78 -24.78 16.34 -15.42
C THR A 78 -25.01 16.88 -14.01
N ILE A 79 -24.11 17.73 -13.51
CA ILE A 79 -24.14 18.24 -12.13
C ILE A 79 -24.38 19.74 -12.04
N LYS A 80 -24.61 20.41 -13.18
CA LYS A 80 -24.93 21.83 -13.30
C LYS A 80 -23.84 22.78 -12.81
N LEU A 81 -22.59 22.30 -12.76
CA LEU A 81 -21.42 23.11 -12.42
C LEU A 81 -20.56 23.30 -13.67
N ARG A 82 -20.23 24.55 -14.00
CA ARG A 82 -19.28 24.89 -15.06
C ARG A 82 -17.95 25.28 -14.43
N HIS A 83 -16.85 24.63 -14.80
CA HIS A 83 -15.53 24.98 -14.27
C HIS A 83 -15.16 26.44 -14.53
N PHE A 84 -14.70 27.13 -13.49
CA PHE A 84 -14.08 28.44 -13.59
C PHE A 84 -12.69 28.35 -14.24
N ASP A 85 -12.19 29.46 -14.77
CA ASP A 85 -10.88 29.51 -15.41
C ASP A 85 -9.74 29.13 -14.45
N VAL A 86 -9.82 29.56 -13.19
CA VAL A 86 -8.86 29.16 -12.15
C VAL A 86 -8.88 27.65 -11.86
N GLN A 87 -10.02 27.00 -12.05
CA GLN A 87 -10.17 25.56 -11.88
C GLN A 87 -9.53 24.79 -13.04
N LEU A 88 -9.62 25.30 -14.27
CA LEU A 88 -8.87 24.75 -15.41
C LEU A 88 -7.36 24.85 -15.18
N ILE A 89 -6.89 25.98 -14.65
CA ILE A 89 -5.47 26.17 -14.28
C ILE A 89 -5.05 25.14 -13.24
N GLY A 90 -5.85 24.95 -12.18
CA GLY A 90 -5.62 23.90 -11.19
C GLY A 90 -5.52 22.51 -11.81
N GLY A 91 -6.42 22.17 -12.74
CA GLY A 91 -6.42 20.88 -13.44
C GLY A 91 -5.15 20.66 -14.28
N MET A 92 -4.66 21.70 -14.98
CA MET A 92 -3.41 21.63 -15.74
C MET A 92 -2.20 21.46 -14.83
N VAL A 93 -2.15 22.18 -13.71
CA VAL A 93 -1.07 22.05 -12.72
C VAL A 93 -1.00 20.63 -12.16
N LEU A 94 -2.16 20.03 -11.85
CA LEU A 94 -2.22 18.64 -11.38
C LEU A 94 -1.73 17.66 -12.46
N HIS A 95 -2.20 17.82 -13.70
CA HIS A 95 -1.75 16.99 -14.83
C HIS A 95 -0.23 17.05 -15.06
N GLU A 96 0.38 18.22 -14.87
CA GLU A 96 1.84 18.39 -14.92
C GLU A 96 2.61 17.78 -13.72
N GLY A 97 1.93 17.07 -12.81
CA GLY A 97 2.53 16.44 -11.63
C GLY A 97 2.96 17.43 -10.54
N LYS A 98 2.30 18.60 -10.47
CA LYS A 98 2.63 19.68 -9.52
C LYS A 98 1.52 19.87 -8.48
N ILE A 99 1.86 20.58 -7.41
CA ILE A 99 0.90 20.95 -6.36
C ILE A 99 0.10 22.19 -6.80
N ALA A 100 -1.21 22.01 -6.92
CA ALA A 100 -2.15 23.11 -7.14
C ALA A 100 -2.65 23.66 -5.80
N GLU A 101 -2.05 24.77 -5.34
CA GLU A 101 -2.51 25.46 -4.13
C GLU A 101 -3.81 26.22 -4.41
N MET A 102 -4.91 25.74 -3.85
CA MET A 102 -6.24 26.33 -3.98
C MET A 102 -6.88 26.46 -2.60
N LYS A 103 -7.51 27.61 -2.33
CA LYS A 103 -8.20 27.84 -1.06
C LYS A 103 -9.41 26.92 -0.91
N THR A 104 -9.78 26.62 0.33
CA THR A 104 -11.02 25.90 0.63
C THR A 104 -12.21 26.62 0.02
N GLY A 105 -13.10 25.89 -0.64
CA GLY A 105 -14.25 26.44 -1.35
C GLY A 105 -14.01 26.75 -2.83
N GLU A 106 -12.78 26.70 -3.34
CA GLU A 106 -12.46 26.89 -4.77
C GLU A 106 -12.85 25.68 -5.65
N GLY A 107 -13.42 24.63 -5.06
CA GLY A 107 -13.94 23.47 -5.79
C GLY A 107 -12.87 22.45 -6.20
N LYS A 108 -11.90 22.13 -5.33
CA LYS A 108 -10.84 21.12 -5.57
C LYS A 108 -11.37 19.79 -6.12
N THR A 109 -12.49 19.31 -5.59
CA THR A 109 -13.15 18.06 -6.03
C THR A 109 -13.56 18.13 -7.51
N LEU A 110 -14.11 19.26 -7.95
CA LEU A 110 -14.48 19.48 -9.34
C LEU A 110 -13.24 19.66 -10.23
N VAL A 111 -12.20 20.33 -9.73
CA VAL A 111 -10.92 20.50 -10.45
C VAL A 111 -10.31 19.16 -10.80
N ALA A 112 -10.28 18.21 -9.85
CA ALA A 112 -9.65 16.89 -10.04
C ALA A 112 -10.26 16.11 -11.21
N THR A 113 -11.53 16.32 -11.57
CA THR A 113 -12.19 15.64 -12.70
C THR A 113 -11.49 15.84 -14.03
N LEU A 114 -10.86 17.01 -14.25
CA LEU A 114 -10.18 17.35 -15.50
C LEU A 114 -8.95 16.46 -15.74
N PRO A 115 -7.92 16.45 -14.87
CA PRO A 115 -6.76 15.59 -15.02
C PRO A 115 -7.06 14.11 -14.79
N LEU A 116 -8.05 13.75 -13.95
CA LEU A 116 -8.45 12.34 -13.79
C LEU A 116 -9.00 11.79 -15.10
N TYR A 117 -9.93 12.49 -15.75
CA TYR A 117 -10.46 12.08 -17.05
C TYR A 117 -9.36 11.99 -18.11
N LEU A 118 -8.53 13.04 -18.26
CA LEU A 118 -7.47 13.07 -19.26
C LEU A 118 -6.52 11.88 -19.11
N ASN A 119 -5.92 11.69 -17.92
CA ASN A 119 -4.97 10.61 -17.69
C ASN A 119 -5.61 9.21 -17.77
N ALA A 120 -6.90 9.09 -17.41
CA ALA A 120 -7.64 7.83 -17.52
C ALA A 120 -7.88 7.38 -18.98
N LEU A 121 -7.81 8.28 -19.96
CA LEU A 121 -7.92 7.92 -21.39
C LEU A 121 -6.82 6.94 -21.85
N THR A 122 -5.72 6.84 -21.10
CA THR A 122 -4.64 5.88 -21.37
C THR A 122 -5.04 4.43 -21.09
N GLY A 123 -6.12 4.19 -20.35
CA GLY A 123 -6.58 2.84 -19.97
C GLY A 123 -5.73 2.14 -18.90
N ARG A 124 -4.73 2.83 -18.34
CA ARG A 124 -3.85 2.30 -17.28
C ARG A 124 -4.36 2.54 -15.87
N GLY A 125 -5.43 3.34 -15.74
CA GLY A 125 -6.02 3.70 -14.46
C GLY A 125 -5.44 4.94 -13.82
N VAL A 126 -6.25 5.59 -13.00
CA VAL A 126 -5.83 6.74 -12.18
C VAL A 126 -6.44 6.67 -10.79
N HIS A 127 -5.69 7.13 -9.79
CA HIS A 127 -6.13 7.11 -8.40
C HIS A 127 -6.41 8.53 -7.89
N LEU A 128 -7.52 8.73 -7.19
CA LEU A 128 -7.73 9.91 -6.35
C LEU A 128 -7.63 9.49 -4.88
N VAL A 129 -6.59 9.98 -4.21
CA VAL A 129 -6.31 9.74 -2.81
C VAL A 129 -6.95 10.85 -1.99
N THR A 130 -7.79 10.50 -1.01
CA THR A 130 -8.42 11.45 -0.09
C THR A 130 -8.12 11.08 1.37
N PRO A 131 -8.34 11.99 2.34
CA PRO A 131 -8.01 11.74 3.75
C PRO A 131 -8.87 10.68 4.45
N ASN A 132 -10.07 10.38 3.95
CA ASN A 132 -10.96 9.41 4.60
C ASN A 132 -11.98 8.79 3.65
N ASP A 133 -12.55 7.66 4.08
CA ASP A 133 -13.52 6.87 3.32
C ASP A 133 -14.79 7.65 2.97
N TYR A 134 -15.22 8.58 3.83
CA TYR A 134 -16.39 9.41 3.58
C TYR A 134 -16.16 10.34 2.39
N LEU A 135 -15.04 11.07 2.37
CA LEU A 135 -14.67 11.97 1.27
C LEU A 135 -14.47 11.22 -0.04
N SER A 136 -13.82 10.05 0.00
CA SER A 136 -13.66 9.17 -1.18
C SER A 136 -15.03 8.82 -1.78
N LYS A 137 -15.94 8.32 -0.95
CA LYS A 137 -17.26 7.86 -1.37
C LYS A 137 -18.14 9.00 -1.88
N VAL A 138 -18.24 10.08 -1.12
CA VAL A 138 -19.02 11.26 -1.51
C VAL A 138 -18.46 11.88 -2.79
N GLY A 139 -17.13 11.89 -2.94
CA GLY A 139 -16.45 12.31 -4.17
C GLY A 139 -16.93 11.54 -5.39
N VAL A 140 -17.01 10.21 -5.31
CA VAL A 140 -17.54 9.36 -6.40
C VAL A 140 -19.03 9.62 -6.64
N GLN A 141 -19.84 9.76 -5.60
CA GLN A 141 -21.28 10.05 -5.78
C GLN A 141 -21.52 11.42 -6.44
N MET A 142 -20.70 12.42 -6.11
CA MET A 142 -20.82 13.77 -6.66
C MET A 142 -20.26 13.89 -8.08
N MET A 143 -19.09 13.32 -8.36
CA MET A 143 -18.38 13.47 -9.64
C MET A 143 -18.64 12.31 -10.61
N GLY A 144 -19.09 11.15 -10.11
CA GLY A 144 -19.44 9.96 -10.90
C GLY A 144 -20.37 10.21 -12.08
N PRO A 145 -21.40 11.08 -11.98
CA PRO A 145 -22.23 11.44 -13.13
C PRO A 145 -21.44 11.97 -14.33
N ILE A 146 -20.35 12.72 -14.10
CA ILE A 146 -19.50 13.27 -15.16
C ILE A 146 -18.78 12.14 -15.90
N TYR A 147 -18.11 11.26 -15.14
CA TYR A 147 -17.35 10.15 -15.71
C TYR A 147 -18.27 9.17 -16.44
N HIS A 148 -19.39 8.79 -15.81
CA HIS A 148 -20.37 7.90 -16.39
C HIS A 148 -20.97 8.46 -17.69
N PHE A 149 -21.32 9.75 -17.71
CA PHE A 149 -21.82 10.43 -18.91
C PHE A 149 -20.81 10.39 -20.06
N LEU A 150 -19.52 10.51 -19.75
CA LEU A 150 -18.42 10.41 -20.72
C LEU A 150 -18.01 8.97 -21.04
N GLY A 151 -18.72 7.95 -20.53
CA GLY A 151 -18.43 6.55 -20.78
C GLY A 151 -17.21 6.00 -20.03
N MET A 152 -16.79 6.67 -18.95
CA MET A 152 -15.72 6.23 -18.06
C MET A 152 -16.29 5.57 -16.82
N SER A 153 -15.65 4.52 -16.35
CA SER A 153 -15.96 3.84 -15.10
C SER A 153 -15.23 4.48 -13.92
N VAL A 154 -15.90 4.57 -12.77
CA VAL A 154 -15.30 5.06 -11.54
C VAL A 154 -15.67 4.15 -10.37
N GLY A 155 -14.67 3.79 -9.57
CA GLY A 155 -14.82 3.00 -8.36
C GLY A 155 -14.39 3.75 -7.11
N VAL A 156 -14.83 3.27 -5.95
CA VAL A 156 -14.33 3.67 -4.63
C VAL A 156 -13.92 2.45 -3.82
N ILE A 157 -12.75 2.52 -3.19
CA ILE A 157 -12.29 1.56 -2.19
C ILE A 157 -12.44 2.18 -0.80
N GLN A 158 -13.03 1.43 0.14
CA GLN A 158 -13.15 1.82 1.54
C GLN A 158 -12.60 0.70 2.45
N ASN A 159 -12.32 1.05 3.70
CA ASN A 159 -11.97 0.09 4.74
C ASN A 159 -13.21 -0.74 5.12
N SER A 160 -13.01 -2.03 5.31
CA SER A 160 -14.09 -3.00 5.54
C SER A 160 -13.88 -3.95 6.72
N ALA A 161 -12.96 -3.60 7.64
CA ALA A 161 -12.85 -4.26 8.96
C ALA A 161 -12.78 -5.81 8.94
N GLY A 162 -12.30 -6.44 7.86
CA GLY A 162 -12.08 -7.89 7.83
C GLY A 162 -11.94 -8.54 6.45
N ASP A 163 -12.68 -8.08 5.44
CA ASP A 163 -12.58 -8.61 4.07
C ASP A 163 -12.39 -7.47 3.06
N PRO A 164 -11.19 -7.31 2.45
CA PRO A 164 -10.92 -6.27 1.45
C PRO A 164 -11.87 -6.26 0.25
N ASN A 165 -12.51 -7.40 -0.06
CA ASN A 165 -13.50 -7.49 -1.13
C ASN A 165 -14.89 -6.97 -0.73
N THR A 166 -15.12 -6.79 0.56
CA THR A 166 -16.27 -6.04 1.07
C THR A 166 -15.86 -4.57 1.18
N GLY A 167 -16.74 -3.62 0.86
CA GLY A 167 -16.42 -2.18 0.95
C GLY A 167 -15.80 -1.53 -0.30
N SER A 168 -15.82 -2.21 -1.45
CA SER A 168 -15.54 -1.58 -2.75
C SER A 168 -16.83 -1.40 -3.55
N TYR A 169 -16.94 -0.30 -4.28
CA TYR A 169 -18.14 0.01 -5.06
C TYR A 169 -17.79 0.64 -6.40
N LEU A 170 -18.59 0.34 -7.43
CA LEU A 170 -18.58 1.04 -8.71
C LEU A 170 -19.76 2.01 -8.77
N PHE A 171 -19.53 3.17 -9.39
CA PHE A 171 -20.62 4.09 -9.68
C PHE A 171 -21.52 3.51 -10.76
N ASP A 172 -22.78 3.32 -10.43
CA ASP A 172 -23.83 2.81 -11.30
C ASP A 172 -25.15 3.53 -10.98
N PRO A 173 -25.59 4.51 -11.80
CA PRO A 173 -26.81 5.25 -11.54
C PRO A 173 -28.09 4.39 -11.69
N SER A 174 -27.98 3.18 -12.23
CA SER A 174 -29.10 2.24 -12.34
C SER A 174 -29.22 1.31 -11.13
N PHE A 175 -28.21 1.29 -10.25
CA PHE A 175 -28.19 0.40 -9.09
C PHE A 175 -29.15 0.87 -7.99
N PRO A 176 -30.16 0.06 -7.63
CA PRO A 176 -31.11 0.42 -6.59
C PRO A 176 -30.46 0.25 -5.21
N SER A 177 -30.18 1.36 -4.52
CA SER A 177 -29.77 1.32 -3.11
C SER A 177 -30.93 1.72 -2.19
N ASN A 178 -31.24 0.86 -1.23
CA ASN A 178 -32.17 1.16 -0.14
C ASN A 178 -31.54 2.06 0.94
N ASP A 179 -30.21 2.21 0.93
CA ASP A 179 -29.47 3.09 1.84
C ASP A 179 -29.05 4.36 1.09
N ALA A 180 -29.53 5.52 1.57
CA ALA A 180 -29.19 6.84 1.04
C ALA A 180 -27.67 7.10 1.01
N ARG A 181 -26.90 6.46 1.91
CA ARG A 181 -25.45 6.61 2.00
C ARG A 181 -24.69 5.94 0.86
N PHE A 182 -25.35 5.05 0.09
CA PHE A 182 -24.75 4.26 -0.99
C PHE A 182 -25.53 4.42 -2.31
N GLN A 183 -26.25 5.53 -2.48
CA GLN A 183 -26.94 5.82 -3.74
C GLN A 183 -25.96 5.79 -4.91
N ASN A 184 -26.37 5.13 -5.99
CA ASN A 184 -25.60 4.93 -7.22
C ASN A 184 -24.27 4.17 -7.01
N LEU A 185 -24.10 3.42 -5.92
CA LEU A 185 -22.88 2.65 -5.64
C LEU A 185 -23.22 1.17 -5.61
N ARG A 186 -22.85 0.45 -6.68
CA ARG A 186 -22.99 -1.00 -6.77
C ARG A 186 -21.79 -1.67 -6.09
N PRO A 187 -22.01 -2.57 -5.11
CA PRO A 187 -20.92 -3.36 -4.53
C PRO A 187 -20.14 -4.12 -5.63
N CYS A 188 -18.82 -4.18 -5.47
CA CYS A 188 -17.92 -4.89 -6.36
C CYS A 188 -16.73 -5.46 -5.58
N THR A 189 -15.97 -6.34 -6.20
CA THR A 189 -14.69 -6.83 -5.64
C THR A 189 -13.65 -5.72 -5.62
N ARG A 190 -12.59 -5.88 -4.80
CA ARG A 190 -11.50 -4.89 -4.76
C ARG A 190 -10.80 -4.77 -6.11
N ARG A 191 -10.61 -5.88 -6.82
CA ARG A 191 -10.04 -5.90 -8.18
C ARG A 191 -10.90 -5.12 -9.18
N GLU A 192 -12.21 -5.34 -9.20
CA GLU A 192 -13.12 -4.60 -10.10
C GLU A 192 -13.04 -3.08 -9.88
N ALA A 193 -12.84 -2.62 -8.64
CA ALA A 193 -12.67 -1.20 -8.34
C ALA A 193 -11.35 -0.63 -8.88
N TYR A 194 -10.27 -1.40 -8.90
CA TYR A 194 -8.99 -1.02 -9.52
C TYR A 194 -9.02 -1.15 -11.05
N GLU A 195 -9.87 -2.01 -11.62
CA GLU A 195 -10.04 -2.15 -13.07
C GLU A 195 -10.78 -0.95 -13.69
N ALA A 196 -11.63 -0.27 -12.91
CA ALA A 196 -12.32 0.96 -13.34
C ALA A 196 -11.34 2.03 -13.84
N ASP A 197 -11.70 2.85 -14.82
CA ASP A 197 -10.81 3.88 -15.39
C ASP A 197 -10.26 4.84 -14.30
N ILE A 198 -11.05 5.10 -13.26
CA ILE A 198 -10.72 5.97 -12.13
C ILE A 198 -11.07 5.27 -10.80
N THR A 199 -10.18 5.31 -9.82
CA THR A 199 -10.40 4.72 -8.49
C THR A 199 -10.19 5.75 -7.40
N TYR A 200 -11.20 5.96 -6.55
CA TYR A 200 -11.12 6.83 -5.37
C TYR A 200 -10.82 5.99 -4.14
N GLY A 201 -10.04 6.51 -3.19
CA GLY A 201 -9.74 5.79 -1.97
C GLY A 201 -8.93 6.62 -0.99
N THR A 202 -8.60 6.03 0.14
CA THR A 202 -7.69 6.64 1.11
C THR A 202 -6.26 6.20 0.85
N ASN A 203 -5.30 7.01 1.31
CA ASN A 203 -3.88 6.66 1.32
C ASN A 203 -3.63 5.31 2.03
N ASN A 204 -4.35 5.07 3.13
CA ASN A 204 -4.28 3.83 3.88
C ASN A 204 -4.73 2.63 3.03
N GLU A 205 -5.90 2.70 2.38
CA GLU A 205 -6.39 1.57 1.58
C GLU A 205 -5.50 1.29 0.36
N PHE A 206 -5.05 2.32 -0.37
CA PHE A 206 -4.11 2.13 -1.48
C PHE A 206 -2.79 1.51 -1.01
N GLY A 207 -2.24 1.96 0.11
CA GLY A 207 -1.00 1.44 0.66
C GLY A 207 -1.15 0.02 1.22
N PHE A 208 -2.25 -0.28 1.91
CA PHE A 208 -2.51 -1.62 2.43
C PHE A 208 -2.81 -2.63 1.32
N ASP A 209 -3.51 -2.25 0.26
CA ASP A 209 -3.68 -3.12 -0.92
C ASP A 209 -2.33 -3.41 -1.58
N TYR A 210 -1.45 -2.42 -1.71
CA TYR A 210 -0.09 -2.64 -2.22
C TYR A 210 0.71 -3.62 -1.33
N LEU A 211 0.66 -3.45 0.00
CA LEU A 211 1.34 -4.36 0.93
C LEU A 211 0.74 -5.78 0.86
N ARG A 212 -0.59 -5.91 0.82
CA ARG A 212 -1.29 -7.20 0.68
C ARG A 212 -0.93 -7.89 -0.64
N ASP A 213 -0.85 -7.15 -1.74
CA ASP A 213 -0.46 -7.67 -3.05
C ASP A 213 0.97 -8.22 -3.06
N ASN A 214 1.86 -7.73 -2.18
CA ASN A 214 3.21 -8.27 -2.00
C ASN A 214 3.26 -9.49 -1.05
N MET A 215 2.13 -9.89 -0.47
CA MET A 215 2.01 -11.06 0.42
C MET A 215 1.21 -12.21 -0.21
N VAL A 216 0.68 -12.04 -1.42
CA VAL A 216 -0.10 -13.08 -2.10
C VAL A 216 0.79 -14.24 -2.57
N ILE A 217 0.21 -15.43 -2.65
CA ILE A 217 0.91 -16.64 -3.12
C ILE A 217 0.80 -16.75 -4.64
N ASP A 218 -0.28 -16.25 -5.24
CA ASP A 218 -0.55 -16.30 -6.67
C ASP A 218 -0.87 -14.91 -7.24
N LEU A 219 -0.32 -14.59 -8.42
CA LEU A 219 -0.57 -13.30 -9.10
C LEU A 219 -2.06 -13.06 -9.39
N SER A 220 -2.84 -14.13 -9.56
CA SER A 220 -4.29 -14.08 -9.72
C SER A 220 -5.02 -13.63 -8.45
N GLN A 221 -4.33 -13.34 -7.35
CA GLN A 221 -4.89 -12.76 -6.12
C GLN A 221 -4.60 -11.25 -5.99
N MET A 222 -3.70 -10.69 -6.80
CA MET A 222 -3.39 -9.26 -6.75
C MET A 222 -4.61 -8.40 -7.09
N VAL A 223 -4.86 -7.34 -6.34
CA VAL A 223 -6.02 -6.47 -6.57
C VAL A 223 -5.64 -5.21 -7.36
N GLN A 224 -4.41 -4.71 -7.19
CA GLN A 224 -3.93 -3.54 -7.93
C GLN A 224 -3.46 -3.93 -9.34
N ARG A 225 -3.38 -2.91 -10.20
CA ARG A 225 -2.74 -2.96 -11.51
C ARG A 225 -1.56 -1.98 -11.56
N GLU A 226 -1.00 -1.75 -12.75
CA GLU A 226 0.09 -0.78 -12.97
C GLU A 226 -0.18 0.57 -12.28
N LEU A 227 0.78 1.05 -11.48
CA LEU A 227 0.70 2.35 -10.81
C LEU A 227 1.00 3.47 -11.81
N HIS A 228 -0.04 4.07 -12.39
CA HIS A 228 0.13 5.03 -13.48
C HIS A 228 0.12 6.50 -13.05
N TYR A 229 -0.96 6.96 -12.40
CA TYR A 229 -1.12 8.37 -12.01
C TYR A 229 -2.02 8.49 -10.77
N ALA A 230 -1.64 9.36 -9.83
CA ALA A 230 -2.40 9.61 -8.61
C ALA A 230 -2.49 11.11 -8.31
N ILE A 231 -3.67 11.57 -7.91
CA ILE A 231 -3.88 12.90 -7.33
C ILE A 231 -4.10 12.71 -5.83
N VAL A 232 -3.38 13.48 -5.02
CA VAL A 232 -3.52 13.48 -3.56
C VAL A 232 -4.24 14.74 -3.13
N ASP A 233 -5.46 14.60 -2.62
CA ASP A 233 -6.20 15.69 -1.99
C ASP A 233 -5.71 15.88 -0.54
N GLU A 234 -5.73 17.12 -0.05
CA GLU A 234 -5.11 17.52 1.23
C GLU A 234 -3.68 16.96 1.40
N VAL A 235 -2.84 17.29 0.42
CA VAL A 235 -1.46 16.79 0.26
C VAL A 235 -0.56 17.02 1.48
N ASP A 236 -0.79 18.10 2.21
CA ASP A 236 -0.09 18.43 3.46
C ASP A 236 -0.44 17.44 4.57
N ASN A 237 -1.73 17.17 4.78
CA ASN A 237 -2.15 16.16 5.75
C ASN A 237 -1.58 14.76 5.40
N ILE A 238 -1.69 14.35 4.13
CA ILE A 238 -1.31 12.99 3.75
C ILE A 238 0.21 12.81 3.63
N LEU A 239 0.90 13.66 2.86
CA LEU A 239 2.32 13.47 2.56
C LEU A 239 3.27 14.08 3.60
N ILE A 240 2.77 14.86 4.56
CA ILE A 240 3.59 15.44 5.63
C ILE A 240 3.17 14.89 6.99
N ASP A 241 1.90 15.03 7.38
CA ASP A 241 1.47 14.68 8.74
C ASP A 241 1.31 13.17 8.94
N GLU A 242 0.60 12.49 8.05
CA GLU A 242 0.34 11.05 8.12
C GLU A 242 1.57 10.21 7.72
N ALA A 243 2.38 10.70 6.78
CA ALA A 243 3.59 10.02 6.30
C ALA A 243 4.69 9.82 7.37
N ARG A 244 4.53 10.37 8.58
CA ARG A 244 5.45 10.15 9.71
C ARG A 244 5.39 8.75 10.29
N THR A 245 4.24 8.07 10.16
CA THR A 245 4.05 6.71 10.67
C THR A 245 4.00 5.75 9.50
N PRO A 246 4.84 4.69 9.47
CA PRO A 246 4.79 3.71 8.39
C PRO A 246 3.46 2.95 8.41
N LEU A 247 2.99 2.56 7.22
CA LEU A 247 1.89 1.61 7.09
C LEU A 247 2.40 0.21 7.43
N ILE A 248 1.76 -0.44 8.41
CA ILE A 248 2.15 -1.76 8.91
C ILE A 248 0.91 -2.66 8.92
N ILE A 249 1.00 -3.80 8.23
CA ILE A 249 0.03 -4.89 8.39
C ILE A 249 0.43 -5.66 9.65
N SER A 250 -0.43 -5.63 10.66
CA SER A 250 -0.32 -6.48 11.85
C SER A 250 -1.41 -7.56 11.83
N GLY A 251 -1.02 -8.77 12.20
CA GLY A 251 -1.95 -9.89 12.43
C GLY A 251 -2.35 -10.00 13.89
N GLN A 252 -3.37 -10.80 14.18
CA GLN A 252 -3.53 -11.29 15.55
C GLN A 252 -2.33 -12.17 15.88
N ALA A 253 -1.75 -11.93 17.05
CA ALA A 253 -0.70 -12.77 17.59
C ALA A 253 -1.21 -14.22 17.73
N ASP A 254 -0.57 -15.16 17.03
CA ASP A 254 -0.89 -16.57 17.12
C ASP A 254 -0.79 -17.05 18.57
N GLU A 255 -1.60 -18.04 18.94
CA GLU A 255 -1.46 -18.66 20.26
C GLU A 255 -0.04 -19.24 20.40
N PRO A 256 0.58 -19.16 21.59
CA PRO A 256 1.91 -19.70 21.78
C PRO A 256 1.90 -21.19 21.44
N SER A 257 2.56 -21.55 20.34
CA SER A 257 2.54 -22.91 19.85
C SER A 257 3.12 -23.85 20.92
N PRO A 258 2.45 -24.97 21.25
CA PRO A 258 2.98 -25.95 22.19
C PRO A 258 4.29 -26.58 21.69
N LEU A 259 4.61 -26.39 20.40
CA LEU A 259 5.86 -26.81 19.79
C LEU A 259 7.07 -26.16 20.45
N TYR A 260 7.01 -24.91 20.92
CA TYR A 260 8.14 -24.29 21.64
C TYR A 260 8.53 -25.08 22.88
N ALA A 261 7.54 -25.47 23.71
CA ALA A 261 7.79 -26.29 24.88
C ALA A 261 8.30 -27.69 24.50
N LYS A 262 7.73 -28.29 23.46
CA LYS A 262 8.16 -29.61 22.95
C LYS A 262 9.61 -29.58 22.47
N PHE A 263 9.97 -28.62 21.62
CA PHE A 263 11.32 -28.50 21.08
C PHE A 263 12.33 -28.11 22.14
N ALA A 264 11.99 -27.25 23.11
CA ALA A 264 12.85 -26.97 24.26
C ALA A 264 13.23 -28.26 25.01
N GLN A 265 12.28 -29.21 25.19
CA GLN A 265 12.58 -30.50 25.81
C GLN A 265 13.44 -31.41 24.92
N ILE A 266 13.18 -31.44 23.60
CA ILE A 266 13.96 -32.25 22.66
C ILE A 266 15.41 -31.77 22.63
N VAL A 267 15.63 -30.47 22.40
CA VAL A 267 16.98 -29.92 22.25
C VAL A 267 17.76 -29.98 23.55
N LYS A 268 17.10 -29.97 24.72
CA LYS A 268 17.73 -30.09 26.05
C LYS A 268 18.72 -31.25 26.12
N ASN A 269 18.38 -32.39 25.52
CA ASN A 269 19.18 -33.62 25.58
C ASN A 269 20.26 -33.74 24.50
N LEU A 270 20.29 -32.83 23.52
CA LEU A 270 21.31 -32.82 22.46
C LEU A 270 22.67 -32.38 23.02
N LYS A 271 23.77 -32.91 22.48
CA LYS A 271 25.13 -32.57 22.91
C LYS A 271 25.88 -31.78 21.84
N PRO A 272 26.63 -30.72 22.19
CA PRO A 272 27.47 -30.02 21.23
C PRO A 272 28.62 -30.92 20.78
N SER A 273 29.06 -30.73 19.55
CA SER A 273 30.28 -31.36 19.03
C SER A 273 31.52 -30.68 19.59
N SER A 274 32.60 -31.43 19.80
CA SER A 274 33.87 -30.90 20.32
C SER A 274 34.57 -30.03 19.27
N ALA A 275 35.27 -28.97 19.70
CA ALA A 275 35.99 -28.07 18.80
C ALA A 275 37.00 -28.80 17.89
N GLN A 276 37.65 -29.85 18.42
CA GLN A 276 38.58 -30.69 17.65
C GLN A 276 37.85 -31.46 16.54
N SER A 277 36.71 -32.09 16.86
CA SER A 277 35.91 -32.83 15.87
C SER A 277 35.38 -31.94 14.74
N ILE A 278 35.05 -30.69 15.06
CA ILE A 278 34.63 -29.68 14.08
C ILE A 278 35.80 -29.30 13.16
N ALA A 279 36.98 -29.06 13.73
CA ALA A 279 38.19 -28.74 12.97
C ALA A 279 38.60 -29.89 12.03
N ASP A 280 38.43 -31.13 12.49
CA ASP A 280 38.71 -32.35 11.73
C ASP A 280 37.59 -32.71 10.73
N LYS A 281 36.52 -31.90 10.66
CA LYS A 281 35.33 -32.09 9.80
C LYS A 281 34.57 -33.40 10.04
N GLU A 282 34.68 -33.96 11.24
CA GLU A 282 33.95 -35.15 11.67
C GLU A 282 33.24 -34.88 13.02
N PRO A 283 32.16 -34.09 13.04
CA PRO A 283 31.48 -33.68 14.27
C PRO A 283 31.03 -34.88 15.11
N ASP A 284 31.45 -34.94 16.37
CA ASP A 284 31.19 -36.06 17.28
C ASP A 284 29.86 -35.94 18.07
N GLY A 285 29.27 -34.75 18.09
CA GLY A 285 28.04 -34.42 18.80
C GLY A 285 26.79 -34.42 17.92
N ASP A 286 25.72 -33.86 18.48
CA ASP A 286 24.40 -33.74 17.86
C ASP A 286 24.22 -32.42 17.11
N TYR A 287 24.99 -31.40 17.47
CA TYR A 287 24.98 -30.11 16.79
C TYR A 287 26.36 -29.47 16.81
N VAL A 288 26.57 -28.52 15.91
CA VAL A 288 27.78 -27.70 15.80
C VAL A 288 27.39 -26.25 16.12
N VAL A 289 28.23 -25.58 16.90
CA VAL A 289 28.11 -24.15 17.19
C VAL A 289 29.24 -23.44 16.47
N ASP A 290 28.89 -22.55 15.56
CA ASP A 290 29.83 -21.58 15.01
C ASP A 290 29.72 -20.29 15.82
N GLU A 291 30.67 -20.06 16.73
CA GLU A 291 30.70 -18.86 17.56
C GLU A 291 31.02 -17.60 16.77
N LYS A 292 31.75 -17.71 15.66
CA LYS A 292 32.17 -16.57 14.85
C LYS A 292 30.99 -16.00 14.07
N ASP A 293 30.21 -16.88 13.45
CA ASP A 293 29.04 -16.49 12.68
C ASP A 293 27.74 -16.50 13.53
N ARG A 294 27.84 -16.94 14.80
CA ARG A 294 26.70 -17.12 15.73
C ARG A 294 25.59 -17.97 15.11
N VAL A 295 25.98 -19.09 14.50
CA VAL A 295 25.07 -20.05 13.87
C VAL A 295 25.15 -21.39 14.61
N VAL A 296 24.04 -22.10 14.68
CA VAL A 296 23.99 -23.46 15.21
C VAL A 296 23.25 -24.34 14.22
N TYR A 297 23.78 -25.52 13.92
CA TYR A 297 23.14 -26.48 13.02
C TYR A 297 23.31 -27.90 13.54
N LEU A 298 22.36 -28.77 13.22
CA LEU A 298 22.40 -30.18 13.60
C LEU A 298 23.43 -30.95 12.76
N THR A 299 24.06 -31.94 13.39
CA THR A 299 24.79 -33.00 12.67
C THR A 299 23.81 -34.08 12.22
N GLU A 300 24.23 -35.01 11.36
CA GLU A 300 23.40 -36.17 11.00
C GLU A 300 22.90 -36.93 12.24
N ARG A 301 23.76 -37.08 13.27
CA ARG A 301 23.39 -37.69 14.55
C ARG A 301 22.30 -36.91 15.29
N GLY A 302 22.35 -35.58 15.20
CA GLY A 302 21.33 -34.70 15.78
C GLY A 302 20.00 -34.81 15.09
N VAL A 303 20.01 -34.81 13.75
CA VAL A 303 18.81 -35.00 12.91
C VAL A 303 18.13 -36.30 13.29
N ASP A 304 18.87 -37.41 13.28
CA ASP A 304 18.41 -38.74 13.69
C ASP A 304 17.71 -38.76 15.06
N LYS A 305 18.28 -38.05 16.05
CA LYS A 305 17.71 -37.97 17.40
C LYS A 305 16.44 -37.16 17.44
N VAL A 306 16.40 -36.05 16.71
CA VAL A 306 15.22 -35.18 16.63
C VAL A 306 14.09 -35.92 15.92
N GLU A 307 14.36 -36.62 14.82
CA GLU A 307 13.40 -37.42 14.09
C GLU A 307 12.79 -38.53 14.96
N ARG A 308 13.63 -39.28 15.68
CA ARG A 308 13.16 -40.29 16.65
C ARG A 308 12.33 -39.69 17.77
N ALA A 309 12.70 -38.52 18.29
CA ALA A 309 11.95 -37.84 19.34
C ALA A 309 10.60 -37.29 18.86
N LEU A 310 10.50 -36.92 17.58
CA LEU A 310 9.27 -36.46 16.95
C LEU A 310 8.40 -37.58 16.40
N GLY A 311 8.97 -38.77 16.16
CA GLY A 311 8.29 -39.90 15.52
C GLY A 311 8.09 -39.72 14.02
N ILE A 312 9.00 -39.00 13.35
CA ILE A 312 8.97 -38.72 11.90
C ILE A 312 10.12 -39.42 11.18
N GLN A 313 9.98 -39.62 9.87
CA GLN A 313 11.01 -40.28 9.04
C GLN A 313 12.02 -39.32 8.41
N ASP A 314 11.58 -38.11 8.07
CA ASP A 314 12.42 -37.10 7.42
C ASP A 314 12.02 -35.71 7.91
N LEU A 315 12.90 -35.11 8.70
CA LEU A 315 12.75 -33.77 9.27
C LEU A 315 12.63 -32.68 8.19
N TYR A 316 13.31 -32.85 7.06
CA TYR A 316 13.41 -31.83 6.00
C TYR A 316 12.40 -32.02 4.86
N SER A 317 11.48 -32.97 5.00
CA SER A 317 10.39 -33.14 4.05
C SER A 317 9.42 -31.94 4.04
N PRO A 318 8.77 -31.61 2.90
CA PRO A 318 7.83 -30.48 2.82
C PRO A 318 6.67 -30.55 3.83
N ALA A 319 6.27 -31.75 4.25
CA ALA A 319 5.22 -31.96 5.24
C ALA A 319 5.62 -31.51 6.67
N ASN A 320 6.93 -31.39 6.94
CA ASN A 320 7.47 -31.02 8.25
C ASN A 320 8.11 -29.61 8.24
N ALA A 321 7.99 -28.85 7.15
CA ALA A 321 8.64 -27.55 7.00
C ALA A 321 8.26 -26.57 8.13
N GLU A 322 7.03 -26.63 8.63
CA GLU A 322 6.55 -25.81 9.75
C GLU A 322 7.29 -26.08 11.08
N LEU A 323 7.92 -27.25 11.25
CA LEU A 323 8.64 -27.62 12.46
C LEU A 323 10.03 -26.99 12.55
N ILE A 324 10.64 -26.68 11.40
CA ILE A 324 12.03 -26.25 11.29
C ILE A 324 12.31 -24.96 12.07
N PRO A 325 11.49 -23.89 11.99
CA PRO A 325 11.75 -22.66 12.75
C PRO A 325 11.74 -22.88 14.26
N TYR A 326 10.85 -23.75 14.78
CA TYR A 326 10.79 -24.04 16.21
C TYR A 326 12.03 -24.79 16.70
N LEU A 327 12.51 -25.73 15.89
CA LEU A 327 13.72 -26.49 16.17
C LEU A 327 14.95 -25.58 16.17
N ASP A 328 15.12 -24.77 15.12
CA ASP A 328 16.26 -23.87 14.97
C ASP A 328 16.30 -22.85 16.10
N ASN A 329 15.17 -22.19 16.39
CA ASN A 329 15.09 -21.22 17.49
C ASN A 329 15.34 -21.86 18.85
N SER A 330 14.82 -23.07 19.10
CA SER A 330 15.08 -23.77 20.36
C SER A 330 16.54 -24.18 20.51
N LEU A 331 17.17 -24.61 19.42
CA LEU A 331 18.59 -24.98 19.40
C LEU A 331 19.49 -23.74 19.59
N ARG A 332 19.20 -22.64 18.89
CA ARG A 332 19.86 -21.34 19.07
C ARG A 332 19.70 -20.82 20.49
N ALA A 333 18.48 -20.81 21.04
CA ALA A 333 18.21 -20.40 22.42
C ALA A 333 19.00 -21.24 23.44
N LYS A 334 19.16 -22.54 23.18
CA LYS A 334 19.98 -23.43 24.02
C LYS A 334 21.47 -23.10 23.92
N ALA A 335 21.99 -22.95 22.71
CA ALA A 335 23.43 -23.00 22.45
C ALA A 335 24.12 -21.63 22.38
N LEU A 336 23.41 -20.55 22.07
CA LEU A 336 23.99 -19.21 21.88
C LEU A 336 23.51 -18.15 22.88
N TYR A 337 22.41 -18.40 23.58
CA TYR A 337 21.80 -17.44 24.49
C TYR A 337 21.85 -18.01 25.90
N HIS A 338 22.53 -17.33 26.82
CA HIS A 338 22.75 -17.79 28.18
C HIS A 338 22.17 -16.79 29.18
N LEU A 339 21.65 -17.33 30.28
CA LEU A 339 21.20 -16.56 31.43
C LEU A 339 22.37 -15.75 31.99
N ASP A 340 22.09 -14.52 32.41
CA ASP A 340 23.04 -13.54 32.95
C ASP A 340 24.09 -13.03 31.95
N LYS A 341 23.90 -13.29 30.66
CA LYS A 341 24.74 -12.76 29.57
C LYS A 341 23.90 -12.07 28.51
N GLU A 342 23.18 -12.82 27.69
CA GLU A 342 22.32 -12.25 26.64
C GLU A 342 20.94 -11.84 27.17
N TYR A 343 20.48 -12.44 28.27
CA TYR A 343 19.23 -12.12 28.93
C TYR A 343 19.28 -12.42 30.43
N ILE A 344 18.35 -11.84 31.19
CA ILE A 344 18.09 -12.18 32.58
C ILE A 344 16.62 -12.60 32.77
N LEU A 345 16.34 -13.24 33.90
CA LEU A 345 14.98 -13.53 34.35
C LEU A 345 14.62 -12.59 35.50
N GLN A 346 13.57 -11.79 35.31
CA GLN A 346 13.04 -10.91 36.35
C GLN A 346 11.52 -11.04 36.36
N GLU A 347 10.92 -11.30 37.53
CA GLU A 347 9.47 -11.46 37.70
C GLU A 347 8.83 -12.51 36.75
N GLY A 348 9.59 -13.56 36.43
CA GLY A 348 9.14 -14.60 35.49
C GLY A 348 9.13 -14.16 34.02
N GLN A 349 9.83 -13.08 33.68
CA GLN A 349 9.97 -12.55 32.33
C GLN A 349 11.43 -12.56 31.87
N VAL A 350 11.63 -12.89 30.60
CA VAL A 350 12.92 -12.74 29.91
C VAL A 350 13.13 -11.26 29.58
N ILE A 351 14.25 -10.69 30.02
CA ILE A 351 14.66 -9.32 29.70
C ILE A 351 16.00 -9.36 28.97
N ILE A 352 16.07 -8.72 27.81
CA ILE A 352 17.28 -8.67 27.00
C ILE A 352 18.33 -7.77 27.67
N VAL A 353 19.57 -8.24 27.68
CA VAL A 353 20.74 -7.46 28.08
C VAL A 353 21.42 -6.96 26.81
N ASP A 354 21.60 -5.65 26.71
CA ASP A 354 22.31 -5.03 25.58
C ASP A 354 23.80 -5.41 25.61
N GLU A 355 24.30 -6.02 24.53
CA GLU A 355 25.67 -6.58 24.45
C GLU A 355 26.76 -5.51 24.59
N PHE A 356 26.48 -4.26 24.23
CA PHE A 356 27.46 -3.17 24.25
C PHE A 356 27.45 -2.38 25.55
N THR A 357 26.26 -2.17 26.12
CA THR A 357 26.06 -1.25 27.25
C THR A 357 25.73 -1.96 28.55
N GLY A 358 25.38 -3.24 28.51
CA GLY A 358 24.89 -4.02 29.65
C GLY A 358 23.53 -3.56 30.17
N ARG A 359 22.84 -2.67 29.43
CA ARG A 359 21.54 -2.12 29.84
C ARG A 359 20.44 -3.15 29.65
N LEU A 360 19.50 -3.15 30.58
CA LEU A 360 18.29 -3.96 30.52
C LEU A 360 17.28 -3.31 29.57
N MET A 361 16.88 -4.06 28.55
CA MET A 361 16.02 -3.57 27.46
C MET A 361 14.56 -3.96 27.70
N TYR A 362 13.91 -3.26 28.64
CA TYR A 362 12.51 -3.46 28.96
C TYR A 362 11.59 -3.26 27.75
N GLY A 363 10.62 -4.15 27.58
CA GLY A 363 9.63 -4.10 26.49
C GLY A 363 10.15 -4.55 25.12
N ARG A 364 11.45 -4.85 24.98
CA ARG A 364 12.00 -5.43 23.74
C ARG A 364 11.98 -6.96 23.81
N ARG A 365 11.74 -7.58 22.66
CA ARG A 365 11.77 -9.03 22.48
C ARG A 365 12.74 -9.38 21.34
N PHE A 366 13.27 -10.60 21.39
CA PHE A 366 14.06 -11.13 20.27
C PHE A 366 13.09 -11.48 19.14
N SER A 367 13.48 -11.22 17.90
CA SER A 367 12.65 -11.43 16.71
C SER A 367 12.52 -12.91 16.33
N GLU A 368 11.63 -13.18 15.37
CA GLU A 368 11.50 -14.47 14.66
C GLU A 368 11.22 -15.66 15.59
N GLY A 369 10.51 -15.45 16.70
CA GLY A 369 10.16 -16.54 17.62
C GLY A 369 11.26 -16.97 18.60
N LEU A 370 12.46 -16.37 18.51
CA LEU A 370 13.57 -16.70 19.41
C LEU A 370 13.24 -16.35 20.87
N HIS A 371 12.49 -15.27 21.12
CA HIS A 371 12.13 -14.89 22.49
C HIS A 371 11.25 -15.95 23.15
N GLN A 372 10.31 -16.53 22.42
CA GLN A 372 9.44 -17.61 22.87
C GLN A 372 10.23 -18.89 23.10
N ALA A 373 11.24 -19.17 22.28
CA ALA A 373 12.14 -20.29 22.49
C ALA A 373 12.96 -20.15 23.78
N ILE A 374 13.42 -18.93 24.10
CA ILE A 374 14.08 -18.63 25.39
C ILE A 374 13.09 -18.75 26.56
N GLU A 375 11.88 -18.20 26.41
CA GLU A 375 10.81 -18.35 27.42
C GLU A 375 10.52 -19.83 27.70
N ALA A 376 10.45 -20.67 26.66
CA ALA A 376 10.25 -22.11 26.76
C ALA A 376 11.45 -22.85 27.38
N LYS A 377 12.68 -22.47 27.04
CA LYS A 377 13.92 -23.01 27.61
C LYS A 377 13.98 -22.81 29.13
N GLU A 378 13.62 -21.62 29.58
CA GLU A 378 13.65 -21.24 31.00
C GLU A 378 12.38 -21.68 31.77
N GLY A 379 11.40 -22.26 31.07
CA GLY A 379 10.15 -22.73 31.68
C GLY A 379 9.25 -21.59 32.18
N VAL A 380 9.39 -20.38 31.63
CA VAL A 380 8.51 -19.25 31.93
C VAL A 380 7.31 -19.20 30.99
N LYS A 381 6.31 -18.37 31.33
CA LYS A 381 5.09 -18.25 30.52
C LYS A 381 5.42 -17.65 29.15
N ILE A 382 5.23 -18.44 28.09
CA ILE A 382 5.39 -17.99 26.71
C ILE A 382 4.29 -16.97 26.39
N ARG A 383 4.69 -15.76 26.01
CA ARG A 383 3.75 -14.69 25.65
C ARG A 383 3.51 -14.68 24.14
N ARG A 384 2.26 -14.38 23.76
CA ARG A 384 1.85 -14.11 22.36
C ARG A 384 2.75 -13.03 21.76
N GLU A 385 3.10 -13.16 20.48
CA GLU A 385 3.88 -12.18 19.71
C GLU A 385 3.04 -11.58 18.60
#